data_AF-A0AAD9TIJ7-F1
#
_entry.id   AF-A0AAD9TIJ7-F1
#
_cell.length_a   1.000
_cell.length_b   1.000
_cell.length_c   1.000
_cell.angle_alpha   90.00
_cell.angle_beta   90.00
_cell.angle_gamma   90.00
#
_symmetry.space_group_name_H-M   'P 1'
#
loop_
_entity.id
_entity.type
_entity.pdbx_description
1 polymer ?
#
loop_
_entity_poly.entity_id
_entity_poly.type
_entity_poly.pdbx_seq_one_letter_code
_entity_poly.pdbx_strand_id
1 'polypeptide(L)'
;MVWRKGFRKVIVETDSMSIVKFIEKDSNPNHPMFSLIQTCKRLIAVDWNCNVKHVYREANIVADGLAKIGGSMDFGVLLFEEPPPVILDIVDNDTRGFCLC
;
A
#
# COMPACT_ATOMS: atom_id res chain seq x y z
N MET A 1 5.64 -0.48 10.82
CA MET A 1 4.57 -1.40 10.35
C MET A 1 3.34 -1.29 11.26
N VAL A 2 2.13 -1.09 10.70
CA VAL A 2 0.88 -0.85 11.45
C VAL A 2 0.54 -1.96 12.45
N TRP A 3 0.75 -3.23 12.09
CA TRP A 3 0.54 -4.37 12.98
C TRP A 3 1.36 -4.27 14.27
N ARG A 4 2.66 -3.91 14.14
CA ARG A 4 3.58 -3.72 15.28
C ARG A 4 3.24 -2.50 16.13
N LYS A 5 2.53 -1.52 15.56
CA LYS A 5 1.98 -0.36 16.29
C LYS A 5 0.66 -0.68 17.03
N GLY A 6 0.19 -1.94 17.00
CA GLY A 6 -0.98 -2.39 17.77
C GLY A 6 -2.34 -2.25 17.05
N PHE A 7 -2.36 -1.76 15.81
CA PHE A 7 -3.60 -1.65 15.04
C PHE A 7 -4.12 -3.04 14.62
N ARG A 8 -5.44 -3.23 14.74
CA ARG A 8 -6.15 -4.49 14.41
C ARG A 8 -7.35 -4.32 13.49
N LYS A 9 -7.70 -3.09 13.13
CA LYS A 9 -8.73 -2.76 12.14
C LYS A 9 -8.09 -1.82 11.13
N VAL A 10 -7.81 -2.31 9.92
CA VAL A 10 -7.07 -1.57 8.90
C VAL A 10 -7.74 -1.74 7.54
N ILE A 11 -7.82 -0.65 6.81
CA ILE A 11 -8.14 -0.63 5.38
C ILE A 11 -6.84 -0.30 4.65
N VAL A 12 -6.44 -1.17 3.74
CA VAL A 12 -5.30 -0.98 2.84
C VAL A 12 -5.85 -0.46 1.52
N GLU A 13 -5.53 0.78 1.19
CA GLU A 13 -5.94 1.39 -0.07
C GLU A 13 -4.87 1.19 -1.15
N THR A 14 -5.29 0.87 -2.37
CA THR A 14 -4.39 0.69 -3.52
C THR A 14 -5.06 1.18 -4.79
N ASP A 15 -4.29 1.75 -5.70
CA ASP A 15 -4.72 2.12 -7.06
C ASP A 15 -4.65 0.95 -8.06
N SER A 16 -4.26 -0.25 -7.60
CA SER A 16 -4.18 -1.43 -8.45
C SER A 16 -5.40 -2.34 -8.27
N MET A 17 -6.36 -2.20 -9.18
CA MET A 17 -7.54 -3.08 -9.24
C MET A 17 -7.13 -4.56 -9.42
N SER A 18 -6.01 -4.81 -10.09
CA SER A 18 -5.48 -6.17 -10.29
C SER A 18 -5.11 -6.82 -8.95
N ILE A 19 -4.47 -6.07 -8.05
CA ILE A 19 -4.09 -6.60 -6.72
C ILE A 19 -5.32 -6.93 -5.89
N VAL A 20 -6.34 -6.07 -5.87
CA VAL A 20 -7.60 -6.34 -5.17
C VAL A 20 -8.20 -7.68 -5.65
N LYS A 21 -8.30 -7.86 -6.97
CA LYS A 21 -8.79 -9.11 -7.57
C LYS A 21 -7.93 -10.32 -7.21
N PHE A 22 -6.61 -10.18 -7.15
CA PHE A 22 -5.70 -11.28 -6.80
C PHE A 22 -5.78 -11.68 -5.33
N ILE A 23 -6.10 -10.74 -4.44
CA ILE A 23 -6.33 -11.02 -3.02
C ILE A 23 -7.67 -11.71 -2.81
N GLU A 24 -8.73 -11.27 -3.48
CA GLU A 24 -10.08 -11.81 -3.32
C GLU A 24 -10.28 -13.18 -3.97
N LYS A 25 -9.64 -13.43 -5.12
CA LYS A 25 -9.82 -14.68 -5.88
C LYS A 25 -8.72 -15.69 -5.58
N ASP A 26 -8.99 -16.97 -5.82
CA ASP A 26 -7.95 -18.00 -5.81
C ASP A 26 -6.83 -17.67 -6.80
N SER A 27 -5.60 -17.83 -6.34
CA SER A 27 -4.42 -17.49 -7.11
C SER A 27 -4.02 -18.67 -7.97
N ASN A 28 -3.86 -18.46 -9.28
CA ASN A 28 -3.33 -19.46 -10.19
C ASN A 28 -1.87 -19.82 -9.78
N PRO A 29 -1.55 -21.08 -9.44
CA PRO A 29 -0.20 -21.50 -9.06
C PRO A 29 0.86 -21.20 -10.12
N ASN A 30 0.47 -21.13 -11.39
CA ASN A 30 1.37 -20.86 -12.51
C ASN A 30 1.60 -19.35 -12.74
N HIS A 31 1.01 -18.47 -11.94
CA HIS A 31 1.21 -17.03 -12.08
C HIS A 31 2.65 -16.63 -11.66
N PRO A 32 3.38 -15.81 -12.44
CA PRO A 32 4.76 -15.43 -12.11
C PRO A 32 4.93 -14.80 -10.72
N MET A 33 3.89 -14.13 -10.21
CA MET A 33 3.87 -13.49 -8.89
C MET A 33 3.14 -14.29 -7.80
N PHE A 34 2.88 -15.58 -8.02
CA PHE A 34 2.09 -16.42 -7.10
C PHE A 34 2.62 -16.36 -5.65
N SER A 35 3.94 -16.46 -5.46
CA SER A 35 4.59 -16.41 -4.14
C SER A 35 4.36 -15.08 -3.41
N LEU A 36 4.38 -13.96 -4.14
CA LEU A 36 4.12 -12.63 -3.59
C LEU A 36 2.65 -12.48 -3.20
N ILE A 37 1.73 -12.87 -4.10
CA ILE A 37 0.28 -12.81 -3.84
C ILE A 37 -0.07 -13.65 -2.60
N GLN A 38 0.48 -14.86 -2.48
CA GLN A 38 0.22 -15.73 -1.33
C GLN A 38 0.80 -15.16 -0.03
N THR A 39 1.92 -14.44 -0.12
CA THR A 39 2.48 -13.74 1.04
C THR A 39 1.58 -12.59 1.49
N CYS A 40 1.06 -11.78 0.56
CA CYS A 40 0.09 -10.73 0.88
C CYS A 40 -1.17 -11.32 1.52
N LYS A 41 -1.74 -12.39 0.95
CA LYS A 41 -2.91 -13.09 1.52
C LYS A 41 -2.67 -13.55 2.96
N ARG A 42 -1.52 -14.18 3.23
CA ARG A 42 -1.16 -14.60 4.60
C ARG A 42 -1.07 -13.41 5.56
N LEU A 43 -0.48 -12.29 5.13
CA LEU A 43 -0.35 -11.08 5.96
C LEU A 43 -1.72 -10.42 6.24
N ILE A 44 -2.64 -10.48 5.29
CA ILE A 44 -4.00 -9.97 5.46
C ILE A 44 -4.81 -10.87 6.39
N ALA A 45 -4.63 -12.19 6.30
CA ALA A 45 -5.35 -13.20 7.08
C ALA A 45 -4.77 -13.51 8.48
N VAL A 46 -3.83 -12.70 8.98
CA VAL A 46 -3.35 -12.81 10.38
C VAL A 46 -4.47 -12.39 11.34
N ASP A 47 -4.24 -12.44 12.66
CA ASP A 47 -5.17 -12.07 13.73
C ASP A 47 -5.50 -10.55 13.79
N TRP A 48 -6.07 -10.01 12.70
CA TRP A 48 -6.63 -8.67 12.58
C TRP A 48 -7.72 -8.61 11.51
N ASN A 49 -8.55 -7.57 11.57
CA ASN A 49 -9.48 -7.22 10.51
C ASN A 49 -8.76 -6.30 9.51
N CYS A 50 -8.32 -6.86 8.39
CA CYS A 50 -7.65 -6.15 7.32
C CYS A 50 -8.42 -6.31 6.00
N ASN A 51 -8.82 -5.19 5.39
CA ASN A 51 -9.48 -5.19 4.09
C ASN A 51 -8.64 -4.43 3.07
N VAL A 52 -8.58 -4.91 1.82
CA VAL A 52 -7.90 -4.23 0.72
C VAL A 52 -8.94 -3.59 -0.18
N LYS A 53 -8.82 -2.29 -0.42
CA LYS A 53 -9.78 -1.50 -1.18
C LYS A 53 -9.10 -0.79 -2.34
N HIS A 54 -9.77 -0.80 -3.49
CA HIS A 54 -9.35 -0.01 -4.63
C HIS A 54 -9.69 1.47 -4.42
N VAL A 55 -8.76 2.36 -4.75
CA VAL A 55 -8.95 3.81 -4.85
C VAL A 55 -8.45 4.31 -6.21
N TYR A 56 -8.85 5.52 -6.60
CA TYR A 56 -8.27 6.16 -7.78
C TYR A 56 -6.82 6.57 -7.53
N ARG A 57 -6.02 6.70 -8.61
CA ARG A 57 -4.60 7.01 -8.50
C ARG A 57 -4.36 8.37 -7.81
N GLU A 58 -5.23 9.33 -8.09
CA GLU A 58 -5.25 10.68 -7.51
C GLU A 58 -5.44 10.64 -5.99
N ALA A 59 -6.22 9.67 -5.51
CA ALA A 59 -6.44 9.42 -4.08
C ALA A 59 -5.31 8.59 -3.44
N ASN A 60 -4.40 8.00 -4.23
CA ASN A 60 -3.24 7.24 -3.74
C ASN A 60 -1.92 7.99 -3.93
N ILE A 61 -1.98 9.32 -4.05
CA ILE A 61 -0.87 10.15 -4.51
C ILE A 61 0.34 10.13 -3.55
N VAL A 62 0.12 10.02 -2.24
CA VAL A 62 1.20 9.90 -1.24
C VAL A 62 1.99 8.61 -1.47
N ALA A 63 1.29 7.48 -1.67
CA ALA A 63 1.93 6.19 -1.92
C ALA A 63 2.64 6.15 -3.28
N ASP A 64 2.06 6.75 -4.32
CA ASP A 64 2.69 6.90 -5.64
C ASP A 64 3.97 7.76 -5.56
N GLY A 65 3.94 8.85 -4.79
CA GLY A 65 5.12 9.68 -4.51
C GLY A 65 6.23 8.89 -3.81
N LEU A 66 5.89 8.13 -2.77
CA LEU A 66 6.85 7.25 -2.08
C LEU A 66 7.42 6.17 -3.01
N ALA A 67 6.60 5.57 -3.87
CA ALA A 67 7.05 4.57 -4.85
C ALA A 67 8.04 5.15 -5.87
N LYS A 68 7.80 6.37 -6.36
CA LYS A 68 8.72 7.10 -7.26
C LYS A 68 10.07 7.40 -6.62
N ILE A 69 10.06 7.78 -5.33
CA ILE A 69 11.28 8.00 -4.55
C ILE A 69 12.06 6.69 -4.43
N GLY A 70 11.39 5.61 -4.03
CA GLY A 70 12.04 4.29 -3.90
C GLY A 70 12.59 3.76 -5.22
N GLY A 71 11.93 4.03 -6.35
CA GLY A 71 12.42 3.64 -7.68
C GLY A 71 13.70 4.36 -8.12
N SER A 72 14.07 5.46 -7.46
CA SER A 72 15.29 6.22 -7.74
C SER A 72 16.42 5.91 -6.74
N MET A 73 16.19 5.01 -5.78
CA MET A 73 17.13 4.65 -4.72
C MET A 73 17.84 3.33 -5.03
N ASP A 74 19.01 3.13 -4.40
CA ASP A 74 19.72 1.86 -4.45
C ASP A 74 18.92 0.73 -3.80
N PHE A 75 19.24 -0.51 -4.17
CA PHE A 75 18.63 -1.70 -3.60
C PHE A 75 18.81 -1.75 -2.09
N GLY A 76 17.70 -1.93 -1.37
CA GLY A 76 17.70 -2.03 0.09
C GLY A 76 16.32 -1.75 0.67
N VAL A 77 16.27 -1.65 2.00
CA VAL A 77 15.08 -1.21 2.73
C VAL A 77 15.43 0.06 3.48
N LEU A 78 14.75 1.16 3.16
CA LEU A 78 14.85 2.42 3.87
C LEU A 78 13.55 2.65 4.64
N LEU A 79 13.67 2.88 5.95
CA LEU A 79 12.54 3.20 6.81
C LEU A 79 12.55 4.70 7.12
N PHE A 80 11.44 5.35 6.81
CA PHE A 80 11.17 6.72 7.20
C PHE A 80 10.25 6.71 8.43
N GLU A 81 10.72 7.25 9.55
CA GLU A 81 9.87 7.47 10.73
C GLU A 81 8.96 8.70 10.55
N GLU A 82 9.44 9.68 9.77
CA GLU A 82 8.71 10.88 9.37
C GLU A 82 8.65 10.99 7.84
N PRO A 83 7.60 11.59 7.25
CA PRO A 83 7.51 11.74 5.80
C PRO A 83 8.71 12.52 5.23
N PRO A 84 9.33 12.06 4.12
CA PRO A 84 10.38 12.80 3.44
C PRO A 84 9.92 14.21 3.04
N PRO A 85 10.79 15.24 3.08
CA PRO A 85 10.41 16.62 2.76
C PRO A 85 9.72 16.78 1.40
N VAL A 86 10.15 15.98 0.42
CA VAL A 86 9.63 16.00 -0.96
C VAL A 86 8.15 15.59 -1.09
N ILE A 87 7.57 14.91 -0.11
CA ILE A 87 6.15 14.54 -0.13
C ILE A 87 5.29 15.27 0.92
N LEU A 88 5.88 16.18 1.71
CA LEU A 88 5.15 16.83 2.82
C LEU A 88 3.92 17.58 2.33
N ASP A 89 4.01 18.29 1.21
CA ASP A 89 2.87 19.03 0.65
C ASP A 89 1.72 18.09 0.24
N ILE A 90 2.07 16.93 -0.32
CA ILE A 90 1.09 15.92 -0.75
C ILE A 90 0.44 15.28 0.49
N VAL A 91 1.22 15.04 1.55
CA VAL A 91 0.72 14.52 2.83
C VAL A 91 -0.19 15.53 3.52
N ASP A 92 0.16 16.82 3.57
CA ASP A 92 -0.71 17.86 4.16
C ASP A 92 -2.05 17.94 3.42
N ASN A 93 -2.01 17.97 2.09
CA ASN A 93 -3.23 17.99 1.28
C ASN A 93 -4.12 16.76 1.52
N ASP A 94 -3.52 15.56 1.58
CA ASP A 94 -4.24 14.31 1.85
C ASP A 94 -4.89 14.31 3.25
N THR A 95 -4.15 14.74 4.29
CA THR A 95 -4.68 14.84 5.66
C THR A 95 -5.85 15.83 5.78
N ARG A 96 -5.88 16.84 4.91
CA ARG A 96 -6.95 17.85 4.85
C ARG A 96 -8.10 17.45 3.92
N GLY A 97 -8.01 16.29 3.25
CA GLY A 97 -9.01 15.79 2.31
C GLY A 97 -9.04 16.52 0.97
N PHE A 98 -7.98 17.25 0.62
CA PHE A 98 -7.85 17.86 -0.70
C PHE A 98 -7.47 16.80 -1.74
N CYS A 99 -8.46 16.37 -2.53
CA CYS A 99 -8.22 15.58 -3.72
C CYS A 99 -7.75 16.51 -4.85
N LEU A 100 -6.55 16.27 -5.40
CA LEU A 100 -6.08 16.95 -6.61
C LEU A 100 -6.82 16.34 -7.82
N CYS A 101 -8.04 16.81 -8.04
CA CYS A 101 -8.85 16.54 -9.23
C CYS A 101 -8.34 17.36 -10.43
#